data_AF-A0A9P5TYZ6-F1
#
_entry.id   AF-A0A9P5TYZ6-F1
#
_cell.length_a   1.000
_cell.length_b   1.000
_cell.length_c   1.000
_cell.angle_alpha   90.00
_cell.angle_beta   90.00
_cell.angle_gamma   90.00
#
_symmetry.space_group_name_H-M   'P 1'
#
loop_
_entity.id
_entity.type
_entity.pdbx_description
1 polymer ?
#
loop_
_entity_poly.entity_id
_entity_poly.type
_entity_poly.pdbx_seq_one_letter_code
_entity_poly.pdbx_strand_id
1 'polypeptide(L)'
;MLLEESSITFIASEIRVALIGSIVMCIEFGVYMAISTITLYILCQKGFQKWPVLVLFIVQIILIFVAVWQVVGANGELLDPLFYVMINLTVEPNQELGGLDIPDKIWGKIWGWPGSINLLIGDSVVLWRAWALWKHNTAVQWTLLILGICNGDCTSQV
;
A
#
# COMPACT_ATOMS: atom_id res chain seq x y z
N MET A 1 -5.13 -38.61 11.93
CA MET A 1 -4.70 -38.07 13.24
C MET A 1 -3.43 -37.23 13.12
N LEU A 2 -2.24 -37.77 12.83
CA LEU A 2 -1.01 -36.95 12.68
C LEU A 2 -1.04 -35.92 11.52
N LEU A 3 -1.72 -36.24 10.40
CA LEU A 3 -1.90 -35.32 9.27
C LEU A 3 -2.88 -34.17 9.54
N GLU A 4 -3.74 -34.33 10.56
CA GLU A 4 -4.79 -33.38 10.89
C GLU A 4 -4.25 -32.31 11.86
N GLU A 5 -3.42 -32.71 12.83
CA GLU A 5 -2.70 -31.79 13.72
C GLU A 5 -1.69 -30.90 12.97
N SER A 6 -0.97 -31.46 11.98
CA SER A 6 -0.03 -30.67 11.17
C SER A 6 -0.76 -29.58 10.36
N SER A 7 -1.96 -29.88 9.87
CA SER A 7 -2.77 -28.91 9.10
C SER A 7 -3.29 -27.77 9.99
N ILE A 8 -3.72 -28.08 11.21
CA ILE A 8 -4.20 -27.06 12.16
C ILE A 8 -3.08 -26.13 12.62
N THR A 9 -1.89 -26.68 12.92
CA THR A 9 -0.72 -25.85 13.31
C THR A 9 -0.26 -24.92 12.21
N PHE A 10 -0.30 -25.38 10.95
CA PHE A 10 0.03 -24.57 9.78
C PHE A 10 -0.95 -23.40 9.59
N ILE A 11 -2.26 -23.66 9.64
CA ILE A 11 -3.29 -22.61 9.55
C ILE A 11 -3.14 -21.60 10.70
N ALA A 12 -2.89 -22.08 11.92
CA ALA A 12 -2.70 -21.21 13.08
C ALA A 12 -1.46 -20.31 12.96
N SER A 13 -0.37 -20.78 12.33
CA SER A 13 0.81 -19.93 12.07
C SER A 13 0.53 -18.86 11.02
N GLU A 14 -0.17 -19.19 9.93
CA GLU A 14 -0.52 -18.23 8.87
C GLU A 14 -1.40 -17.09 9.42
N ILE A 15 -2.41 -17.43 10.22
CA ILE A 15 -3.29 -16.43 10.86
C ILE A 15 -2.49 -15.51 11.78
N ARG A 16 -1.54 -16.05 12.56
CA ARG A 16 -0.71 -15.23 13.46
C ARG A 16 0.16 -14.23 12.70
N VAL A 17 0.82 -14.68 11.62
CA VAL A 17 1.68 -13.81 10.81
C VAL A 17 0.85 -12.71 10.15
N ALA A 18 -0.30 -13.05 9.58
CA ALA A 18 -1.17 -12.08 8.93
C ALA A 18 -1.73 -11.05 9.94
N LEU A 19 -2.10 -11.48 11.15
CA LEU A 19 -2.59 -10.59 12.20
C LEU A 19 -1.52 -9.62 12.71
N ILE A 20 -0.29 -10.09 12.92
CA ILE A 20 0.85 -9.22 13.28
C ILE A 20 1.12 -8.21 12.15
N GLY A 21 1.12 -8.67 10.90
CA GLY A 21 1.30 -7.80 9.73
C GLY A 21 0.24 -6.69 9.66
N SER A 22 -1.04 -7.03 9.88
CA SER A 22 -2.14 -6.05 9.91
C SER A 22 -1.98 -5.01 11.03
N ILE A 23 -1.58 -5.42 12.24
CA ILE A 23 -1.32 -4.49 13.36
C ILE A 23 -0.20 -3.51 13.00
N VAL A 24 0.91 -4.01 12.46
CA VAL A 24 2.05 -3.16 12.05
C VAL A 24 1.62 -2.16 10.99
N MET A 25 0.89 -2.61 9.96
CA MET A 25 0.35 -1.72 8.92
C MET A 25 -0.60 -0.65 9.49
N CYS A 26 -1.44 -1.00 10.46
CA CYS A 26 -2.35 -0.04 11.08
C CYS A 26 -1.60 1.06 11.86
N ILE A 27 -0.53 0.68 12.58
CA ILE A 27 0.31 1.62 13.32
C ILE A 27 1.03 2.55 12.33
N GLU A 28 1.65 1.99 11.30
CA GLU A 28 2.37 2.77 10.28
C GLU A 28 1.43 3.73 9.54
N PHE A 29 0.25 3.25 9.15
CA PHE A 29 -0.79 4.08 8.53
C PHE A 29 -1.27 5.19 9.47
N GLY A 30 -1.47 4.90 10.76
CA GLY A 30 -1.85 5.91 11.75
C GLY A 30 -0.81 7.03 11.88
N VAL A 31 0.48 6.66 11.96
CA VAL A 31 1.59 7.63 11.99
C VAL A 31 1.62 8.46 10.71
N TYR A 32 1.47 7.81 9.55
CA TYR A 32 1.41 8.47 8.25
C TYR A 32 0.26 9.50 8.19
N MET A 33 -0.94 9.13 8.63
CA MET A 33 -2.11 10.02 8.65
C MET A 33 -1.90 11.23 9.56
N ALA A 34 -1.27 11.06 10.72
CA ALA A 34 -0.96 12.15 11.62
C ALA A 34 0.01 13.17 10.99
N ILE A 35 1.12 12.69 10.42
CA ILE A 35 2.11 13.53 9.75
C ILE A 35 1.51 14.22 8.52
N SER A 36 0.72 13.48 7.74
CA SER A 36 0.04 13.98 6.55
C SER A 36 -0.94 15.11 6.90
N THR A 37 -1.71 14.95 7.97
CA THR A 37 -2.66 15.97 8.46
C THR A 37 -1.94 17.23 8.92
N ILE A 38 -0.84 17.10 9.68
CA ILE A 38 -0.02 18.25 10.09
C ILE A 38 0.56 18.97 8.86
N THR A 39 1.00 18.21 7.87
CA THR A 39 1.56 18.76 6.63
C THR A 39 0.49 19.53 5.86
N LEU A 40 -0.69 18.95 5.66
CA LEU A 40 -1.84 19.62 5.03
C LEU A 40 -2.24 20.88 5.80
N TYR A 41 -2.26 20.81 7.13
CA TYR A 41 -2.57 21.97 7.97
C TYR A 41 -1.59 23.12 7.74
N ILE A 42 -0.28 22.85 7.73
CA ILE A 42 0.75 23.85 7.44
C ILE A 42 0.64 24.40 6.01
N LEU A 43 0.33 23.53 5.03
CA LEU A 43 0.15 23.94 3.64
C LEU A 43 -1.07 24.87 3.49
N CYS A 44 -2.19 24.55 4.14
CA CYS A 44 -3.40 25.36 4.14
C CYS A 44 -3.14 26.73 4.79
N GLN A 45 -2.37 26.80 5.87
CA GLN A 45 -2.05 28.07 6.54
C GLN A 45 -1.20 29.01 5.67
N LYS A 46 -0.28 28.47 4.86
CA LYS A 46 0.60 29.29 4.00
C LYS A 46 -0.10 29.86 2.76
N GLY A 47 -1.31 29.37 2.45
CA GLY A 47 -2.08 29.79 1.29
C GLY A 47 -1.56 29.21 -0.03
N PHE A 48 -2.47 28.97 -0.98
CA PHE A 48 -2.18 28.35 -2.28
C PHE A 48 -1.59 29.31 -3.33
N GLN A 49 -0.91 30.36 -2.89
CA GLN A 49 -0.56 31.48 -3.76
C GLN A 49 0.57 31.16 -4.75
N LYS A 50 1.29 30.05 -4.55
CA LYS A 50 2.41 29.62 -5.41
C LYS A 50 2.13 28.24 -6.00
N TRP A 51 2.29 28.11 -7.32
CA TRP A 51 2.24 26.85 -8.08
C TRP A 51 2.86 25.64 -7.39
N PRO A 52 4.10 25.70 -6.85
CA PRO A 52 4.70 24.54 -6.19
C PRO A 52 3.94 24.08 -4.93
N VAL A 53 3.25 24.97 -4.23
CA VAL A 53 2.44 24.61 -3.04
C VAL A 53 1.19 23.86 -3.46
N LEU A 54 0.57 24.27 -4.57
CA LEU A 54 -0.60 23.61 -5.13
C LEU A 54 -0.26 22.20 -5.64
N VAL A 55 0.89 22.02 -6.30
CA VAL A 55 1.36 20.69 -6.71
C VAL A 55 1.60 19.79 -5.50
N LEU A 56 2.28 20.28 -4.46
CA LEU A 56 2.51 19.51 -3.24
C LEU A 56 1.20 19.12 -2.54
N PHE A 57 0.20 20.00 -2.54
CA PHE A 57 -1.11 19.70 -1.98
C PHE A 57 -1.81 18.58 -2.76
N ILE A 58 -1.85 18.67 -4.09
CA ILE A 58 -2.46 17.62 -4.93
C ILE A 58 -1.76 16.28 -4.72
N VAL A 59 -0.42 16.28 -4.72
CA VAL A 59 0.37 15.06 -4.47
C VAL A 59 0.06 14.47 -3.11
N GLN A 60 -0.04 15.30 -2.06
CA GLN A 60 -0.38 14.83 -0.72
C GLN A 60 -1.77 14.18 -0.65
N ILE A 61 -2.77 14.75 -1.33
CA ILE A 61 -4.13 14.18 -1.40
C ILE A 61 -4.10 12.83 -2.14
N ILE A 62 -3.38 12.74 -3.26
CA ILE A 62 -3.23 11.49 -4.01
C ILE A 62 -2.58 10.42 -3.14
N LEU A 63 -1.52 10.76 -2.41
CA LEU A 63 -0.83 9.83 -1.52
C LEU A 63 -1.72 9.34 -0.38
N ILE A 64 -2.53 10.20 0.23
CA ILE A 64 -3.52 9.76 1.23
C ILE A 64 -4.51 8.77 0.61
N PHE A 65 -5.01 9.06 -0.58
CA PHE A 65 -5.95 8.18 -1.27
C PHE A 65 -5.34 6.81 -1.57
N VAL A 66 -4.11 6.78 -2.08
CA VAL A 66 -3.35 5.55 -2.34
C VAL A 66 -3.10 4.76 -1.05
N ALA A 67 -2.72 5.45 0.04
CA ALA A 67 -2.49 4.80 1.32
C ALA A 67 -3.78 4.18 1.90
N VAL A 68 -4.91 4.90 1.84
CA VAL A 68 -6.22 4.36 2.23
C VAL A 68 -6.57 3.15 1.40
N TRP A 69 -6.35 3.21 0.08
CA TRP A 69 -6.63 2.09 -0.82
C TRP A 69 -5.81 0.85 -0.47
N GLN A 70 -4.52 1.00 -0.15
CA GLN A 70 -3.68 -0.11 0.26
C GLN A 70 -4.15 -0.77 1.56
N VAL A 71 -4.53 0.02 2.55
CA VAL A 71 -5.04 -0.52 3.82
C VAL A 71 -6.35 -1.26 3.60
N VAL A 72 -7.23 -0.75 2.73
CA VAL A 72 -8.48 -1.45 2.38
C VAL A 72 -8.19 -2.75 1.65
N GLY A 73 -7.24 -2.76 0.71
CA GLY A 73 -6.87 -3.97 -0.04
C GLY A 73 -6.23 -5.04 0.81
N ALA A 74 -5.23 -4.67 1.60
CA ALA A 74 -4.53 -5.59 2.48
C ALA A 74 -5.45 -6.22 3.55
N ASN A 75 -6.46 -5.49 4.02
CA ASN A 75 -7.43 -6.03 4.95
C ASN A 75 -8.58 -6.78 4.26
N GLY A 76 -8.90 -6.47 3.00
CA GLY A 76 -9.89 -7.19 2.20
C GLY A 76 -9.50 -8.65 1.99
N GLU A 77 -8.25 -8.90 1.57
CA GLU A 77 -7.71 -10.26 1.39
C GLU A 77 -7.63 -11.06 2.70
N LEU A 78 -7.49 -10.37 3.84
CA LEU A 78 -7.46 -10.96 5.18
C LEU A 78 -8.87 -11.29 5.71
N LEU A 79 -9.87 -10.51 5.28
CA LEU A 79 -11.27 -10.70 5.66
C LEU A 79 -11.91 -11.84 4.89
N ASP A 80 -11.56 -12.07 3.63
CA ASP A 80 -12.11 -13.18 2.82
C ASP A 80 -11.96 -14.57 3.48
N PRO A 81 -10.78 -15.01 3.94
CA PRO A 81 -10.65 -16.30 4.62
C PRO A 81 -11.32 -16.33 6.00
N LEU A 82 -11.39 -15.19 6.70
CA LEU A 82 -12.11 -15.07 7.99
C LEU A 82 -13.63 -15.19 7.79
N PHE A 83 -14.17 -14.56 6.75
CA PHE A 83 -15.57 -14.69 6.34
C PHE A 83 -15.86 -16.10 5.84
N TYR A 84 -14.96 -16.69 5.06
CA TYR A 84 -15.11 -18.07 4.58
C TYR A 84 -15.19 -19.07 5.74
N VAL A 85 -14.27 -18.98 6.71
CA VAL A 85 -14.28 -19.84 7.90
C VAL A 85 -15.54 -19.59 8.75
N MET A 86 -15.94 -18.34 8.94
CA MET A 86 -17.13 -18.00 9.71
C MET A 86 -18.43 -18.49 9.05
N ILE A 87 -18.53 -18.44 7.72
CA ILE A 87 -19.69 -18.92 6.96
C ILE A 87 -19.71 -20.46 6.94
N ASN A 88 -18.58 -21.13 6.70
CA ASN A 88 -18.51 -22.61 6.73
C ASN A 88 -18.73 -23.21 8.12
N LEU A 89 -18.46 -22.47 9.20
CA LEU A 89 -18.82 -22.89 10.55
C LEU A 89 -20.33 -22.74 10.85
N THR A 90 -21.05 -21.97 10.03
CA THR A 90 -22.47 -21.62 10.25
C THR A 90 -23.42 -22.32 9.27
N VAL A 91 -22.93 -22.81 8.13
CA VAL A 91 -23.74 -23.39 7.04
C VAL A 91 -23.35 -24.85 6.78
N GLU A 92 -24.33 -25.75 6.74
CA GLU A 92 -24.13 -27.18 6.40
C GLU A 92 -23.51 -27.35 5.00
N PRO A 93 -22.65 -28.39 4.79
CA PRO A 93 -21.64 -28.47 3.71
C PRO A 93 -22.19 -28.75 2.28
N ASN A 94 -23.44 -28.40 1.98
CA ASN A 94 -24.15 -28.90 0.79
C ASN A 94 -24.82 -27.82 -0.07
N GLN A 95 -24.45 -26.55 0.11
CA GLN A 95 -24.67 -25.53 -0.91
C GLN A 95 -23.34 -25.07 -1.47
N GLU A 96 -22.92 -25.71 -2.57
CA GLU A 96 -21.91 -25.15 -3.47
C GLU A 96 -22.40 -23.76 -3.91
N LEU A 97 -21.83 -22.73 -3.30
CA LEU A 97 -22.02 -21.35 -3.72
C LEU A 97 -21.35 -21.24 -5.09
N GLY A 98 -22.18 -21.43 -6.12
CA GLY A 98 -21.79 -21.60 -7.51
C GLY A 98 -20.81 -20.55 -7.99
N GLY A 99 -19.80 -21.05 -8.71
CA GLY A 99 -18.68 -20.29 -9.23
C GLY A 99 -19.07 -19.06 -10.03
N LEU A 100 -18.42 -17.96 -9.68
CA LEU A 100 -18.08 -16.89 -10.61
C LEU A 100 -16.55 -16.84 -10.67
N ASP A 101 -15.98 -17.84 -11.34
CA ASP A 101 -14.53 -18.07 -11.55
C ASP A 101 -13.86 -17.00 -12.45
N ILE A 102 -14.50 -15.84 -12.61
CA ILE A 102 -14.11 -14.75 -13.50
C ILE A 102 -14.46 -13.44 -12.80
N PRO A 103 -13.70 -13.03 -11.76
CA PRO A 103 -12.69 -11.98 -11.96
C PRO A 103 -11.50 -11.97 -10.97
N ASP A 104 -11.16 -13.05 -10.25
CA ASP A 104 -10.14 -13.00 -9.18
C ASP A 104 -8.75 -12.54 -9.66
N LYS A 105 -8.37 -12.92 -10.89
CA LYS A 105 -7.12 -12.43 -11.52
C LYS A 105 -7.14 -10.93 -11.83
N ILE A 106 -8.30 -10.35 -12.10
CA ILE A 106 -8.45 -8.93 -12.41
C ILE A 106 -8.48 -8.14 -11.09
N TRP A 107 -9.22 -8.63 -10.10
CA TRP A 107 -9.27 -8.03 -8.77
C TRP A 107 -7.89 -8.02 -8.10
N GLY A 108 -7.17 -9.14 -8.07
CA GLY A 108 -5.81 -9.18 -7.52
C GLY A 108 -4.85 -8.20 -8.20
N LYS A 109 -5.00 -7.98 -9.52
CA LYS A 109 -4.18 -7.00 -10.25
C LYS A 109 -4.56 -5.55 -9.95
N ILE A 110 -5.83 -5.27 -9.66
CA ILE A 110 -6.34 -3.97 -9.20
C ILE A 110 -5.89 -3.67 -7.75
N TRP A 111 -5.59 -4.69 -6.95
CA TRP A 111 -5.10 -4.49 -5.59
C TRP A 111 -3.57 -4.30 -5.49
N GLY A 112 -2.79 -4.77 -6.46
CA GLY A 112 -1.31 -4.71 -6.42
C GLY A 112 -0.65 -3.40 -6.89
N TRP A 113 -1.24 -2.67 -7.83
CA TRP A 113 -0.66 -1.43 -8.38
C TRP A 113 -0.52 -0.21 -7.44
N PRO A 114 -1.29 -0.05 -6.33
CA PRO A 114 -1.14 1.11 -5.45
C PRO A 114 0.23 1.13 -4.75
N GLY A 115 0.85 -0.04 -4.56
CA GLY A 115 2.24 -0.19 -4.08
C GLY A 115 3.21 0.57 -4.97
N SER A 116 3.16 0.28 -6.26
CA SER A 116 4.02 0.89 -7.27
C SER A 116 3.80 2.40 -7.38
N ILE A 117 2.56 2.89 -7.24
CA ILE A 117 2.28 4.33 -7.25
C ILE A 117 2.93 5.02 -6.05
N ASN A 118 2.81 4.45 -4.86
CA ASN A 118 3.35 5.06 -3.64
C ASN A 118 4.88 5.19 -3.73
N LEU A 119 5.54 4.15 -4.26
CA LEU A 119 6.98 4.13 -4.47
C LEU A 119 7.41 5.16 -5.53
N LEU A 120 6.71 5.20 -6.67
CA LEU A 120 7.00 6.13 -7.76
C LEU A 120 6.81 7.60 -7.35
N ILE A 121 5.75 7.90 -6.57
CA ILE A 121 5.53 9.26 -6.04
C ILE A 121 6.60 9.60 -4.99
N GLY A 122 6.95 8.65 -4.11
CA GLY A 122 8.02 8.83 -3.13
C GLY A 122 9.35 9.23 -3.79
N ASP A 123 9.77 8.46 -4.78
CA ASP A 123 10.99 8.73 -5.56
C ASP A 123 10.90 10.07 -6.30
N SER A 124 9.74 10.38 -6.88
CA SER A 124 9.50 11.65 -7.58
C SER A 124 9.63 12.86 -6.64
N VAL A 125 9.15 12.76 -5.40
CA VAL A 125 9.28 13.83 -4.39
C VAL A 125 10.73 14.03 -3.96
N VAL A 126 11.49 12.95 -3.78
CA VAL A 126 12.92 13.01 -3.45
C VAL A 126 13.71 13.65 -4.59
N LEU A 127 13.46 13.22 -5.83
CA LEU A 127 14.05 13.81 -7.04
C LEU A 127 13.74 15.30 -7.15
N TRP A 128 12.47 15.68 -6.96
CA TRP A 128 12.04 17.08 -7.00
C TRP A 128 12.77 17.93 -5.95
N ARG A 129 12.88 17.44 -4.71
CA ARG A 129 13.57 18.17 -3.63
C ARG A 129 15.06 18.29 -3.88
N ALA A 130 15.71 17.23 -4.35
CA ALA A 130 17.13 17.28 -4.68
C ALA A 130 17.41 18.25 -5.83
N TRP A 131 16.54 18.28 -6.85
CA TRP A 131 16.65 19.20 -7.97
C TRP A 131 16.47 20.67 -7.53
N ALA A 132 15.52 20.93 -6.63
CA ALA A 132 15.32 22.26 -6.05
C ALA A 132 16.51 22.73 -5.22
N LEU A 133 17.19 21.82 -4.51
CA LEU A 133 18.29 22.14 -3.60
C LEU A 133 19.64 22.27 -4.34
N TRP A 134 19.87 21.48 -5.39
CA TRP A 134 21.14 21.40 -6.12
C TRP A 134 21.02 21.94 -7.55
N LYS A 135 20.43 23.12 -7.74
CA LYS A 135 20.23 23.74 -9.07
C LYS A 135 21.49 23.92 -9.92
N HIS A 136 22.68 23.92 -9.30
CA HIS A 136 23.94 24.23 -9.99
C HIS A 136 24.91 23.05 -10.12
N ASN A 137 24.54 21.86 -9.63
CA ASN A 137 25.41 20.69 -9.72
C ASN A 137 24.70 19.55 -10.47
N THR A 138 24.95 19.52 -11.77
CA THR A 138 24.34 18.59 -12.74
C THR A 138 24.74 17.14 -12.45
N ALA A 139 25.93 16.88 -11.91
CA ALA A 139 26.41 15.53 -11.66
C ALA A 139 25.52 14.81 -10.63
N VAL A 140 25.15 15.49 -9.54
CA VAL A 140 24.30 14.90 -8.50
C VAL A 140 22.85 14.75 -8.95
N GLN A 141 22.37 15.63 -9.83
CA GLN A 141 21.05 15.47 -10.45
C GLN A 141 21.00 14.17 -11.27
N TRP A 142 22.01 13.90 -12.10
CA TRP A 142 22.09 12.68 -12.89
C TRP A 142 22.26 11.42 -12.03
N THR A 143 23.10 11.46 -11.00
CA THR A 143 23.27 10.30 -10.10
C THR A 143 21.96 9.92 -9.41
N LEU A 144 21.18 10.89 -8.94
CA LEU A 144 19.89 10.62 -8.31
C LEU A 144 18.84 10.09 -9.29
N LEU A 145 18.85 10.58 -10.53
CA LEU A 145 17.96 10.11 -11.59
C LEU A 145 18.24 8.64 -11.94
N ILE A 146 19.53 8.28 -12.05
CA ILE A 146 19.95 6.89 -12.28
C ILE A 146 19.57 6.00 -11.10
N LEU A 147 19.77 6.47 -9.86
CA LEU A 147 19.41 5.72 -8.66
C LEU A 147 17.90 5.42 -8.59
N GLY A 148 17.06 6.40 -8.93
CA GLY A 148 15.60 6.22 -8.97
C GLY A 148 15.16 5.23 -10.04
N ILE A 149 15.74 5.30 -11.25
CA ILE A 149 15.43 4.35 -12.33
C ILE A 149 15.86 2.93 -11.96
N CYS A 150 17.04 2.75 -11.36
CA CYS A 150 17.52 1.43 -10.93
C CYS A 150 16.63 0.81 -9.84
N ASN A 151 16.12 1.61 -8.89
CA ASN A 151 15.22 1.12 -7.85
C ASN A 151 13.86 0.68 -8.42
N GLY A 152 13.32 1.41 -9.40
CA GLY A 152 12.06 1.06 -10.05
C GLY A 152 12.11 -0.30 -10.75
N ASP A 153 13.18 -0.57 -11.51
CA ASP A 153 13.35 -1.85 -12.22
C ASP A 153 13.59 -3.04 -11.26
N CYS A 154 14.33 -2.84 -10.18
CA CYS A 154 14.60 -3.92 -9.20
C CYS A 154 13.35 -4.36 -8.42
N THR A 155 12.34 -3.51 -8.26
CA THR A 155 11.07 -3.88 -7.60
C THR A 155 10.06 -4.57 -8.53
N SER A 156 10.32 -4.61 -9.85
CA SER A 156 9.41 -5.23 -10.84
C SER A 156 9.63 -6.74 -11.06
N GLN A 157 10.63 -7.33 -10.40
CA GLN A 157 11.02 -8.74 -10.56
C GLN A 157 10.70 -9.65 -9.36
N VAL A 158 9.97 -9.16 -8.35
CA VAL A 158 9.50 -9.95 -7.20
C VAL A 158 7.97 -10.01 -7.23
#